data_AF-A0A9E0JJM2-F1
#
_entry.id   AF-A0A9E0JJM2-F1
#
_cell.length_a   1.000
_cell.length_b   1.000
_cell.length_c   1.000
_cell.angle_alpha   90.00
_cell.angle_beta   90.00
_cell.angle_gamma   90.00
#
_symmetry.space_group_name_H-M   'P 1'
#
loop_
_entity.id
_entity.type
_entity.pdbx_description
1 polymer ?
#
loop_
_entity_poly.entity_id
_entity_poly.type
_entity_poly.pdbx_seq_one_letter_code
_entity_poly.pdbx_strand_id
1 'polypeptide(L)'
;SGRKILNSYMEEHKIDKNSQSENYSLVEETRPGEYMPIYEDEYGTYIYGARDLCAIESLEKLLALGIDSIRIEGGMKDTQYLDTVLKIYREAIDLYEKDEYLYKDKWKEELQLTTELPFVNWYEESFEKEVKN
;
A
#
# COMPACT_ATOMS: atom_id res chain seq x y z
N SER A 1 -25.77 -14.72 1.32
CA SER A 1 -25.06 -13.47 0.99
C SER A 1 -24.01 -13.25 2.07
N GLY A 2 -22.72 -13.29 1.71
CA GLY A 2 -21.60 -13.30 2.66
C GLY A 2 -21.12 -11.91 3.09
N ARG A 3 -22.01 -10.91 3.22
CA ARG A 3 -21.66 -9.52 3.59
C ARG A 3 -22.55 -8.97 4.69
N LYS A 4 -22.53 -9.56 5.88
CA LYS A 4 -23.41 -9.24 7.02
C LYS A 4 -23.20 -7.83 7.54
N ILE A 5 -21.97 -7.34 7.66
CA ILE A 5 -21.70 -6.00 8.22
C ILE A 5 -22.23 -4.92 7.28
N LEU A 6 -21.92 -5.03 5.99
CA LEU A 6 -22.39 -4.07 4.98
C LEU A 6 -23.92 -4.04 4.89
N ASN A 7 -24.56 -5.22 4.93
CA ASN A 7 -26.02 -5.30 4.91
C ASN A 7 -26.66 -4.66 6.15
N SER A 8 -26.10 -4.92 7.34
CA SER A 8 -26.57 -4.31 8.59
C SER A 8 -26.47 -2.79 8.54
N TYR A 9 -25.34 -2.26 8.06
CA TYR A 9 -25.13 -0.82 7.92
C TYR A 9 -26.15 -0.18 6.95
N MET A 10 -26.35 -0.79 5.77
CA MET A 10 -27.32 -0.30 4.79
C MET A 10 -28.76 -0.34 5.30
N GLU A 11 -29.13 -1.37 6.06
CA GLU A 11 -30.46 -1.51 6.66
C GLU A 11 -30.71 -0.44 7.72
N GLU A 12 -29.74 -0.21 8.61
CA GLU A 12 -29.80 0.83 9.63
C GLU A 12 -29.99 2.23 9.01
N HIS A 13 -29.29 2.50 7.90
CA HIS A 13 -29.30 3.79 7.22
C HIS A 13 -30.37 3.91 6.12
N LYS A 14 -31.23 2.89 5.96
CA LYS A 14 -32.32 2.84 4.96
C LYS A 14 -31.84 3.14 3.53
N ILE A 15 -30.65 2.63 3.18
CA ILE A 15 -30.07 2.77 1.85
C ILE A 15 -30.83 1.85 0.89
N ASP A 16 -31.32 2.40 -0.23
CA ASP A 16 -32.03 1.62 -1.24
C ASP A 16 -31.07 0.68 -1.97
N LYS A 17 -31.30 -0.63 -1.84
CA LYS A 17 -30.52 -1.70 -2.48
C LYS A 17 -30.91 -1.93 -3.96
N ASN A 18 -31.84 -1.15 -4.52
CA ASN A 18 -32.33 -1.30 -5.90
C ASN A 18 -31.34 -0.86 -7.01
N SER A 19 -30.13 -0.39 -6.67
CA SER A 19 -29.09 -0.23 -7.68
C SER A 19 -28.56 -1.61 -8.08
N GLN A 20 -28.50 -1.91 -9.37
CA GLN A 20 -28.06 -3.22 -9.91
C GLN A 20 -26.58 -3.56 -9.63
N SER A 21 -25.91 -2.87 -8.70
CA SER A 21 -24.51 -3.10 -8.37
C SER A 21 -24.38 -4.06 -7.19
N GLU A 22 -23.89 -5.26 -7.46
CA GLU A 22 -23.52 -6.23 -6.42
C GLU A 22 -22.18 -5.88 -5.74
N ASN A 23 -21.48 -4.82 -6.16
CA ASN A 23 -20.18 -4.43 -5.65
C ASN A 23 -20.21 -3.04 -5.01
N TYR A 24 -19.72 -2.96 -3.77
CA TYR A 24 -19.61 -1.74 -2.99
C TYR A 24 -18.16 -1.55 -2.53
N SER A 25 -17.73 -0.30 -2.47
CA SER A 25 -16.41 0.10 -1.98
C SER A 25 -16.56 1.25 -0.98
N LEU A 26 -15.67 1.32 -0.01
CA LEU A 26 -15.58 2.44 0.92
C LEU A 26 -14.75 3.57 0.29
N VAL A 27 -15.20 4.81 0.47
CA VAL A 27 -14.48 6.02 0.06
C VAL A 27 -14.37 6.92 1.28
N GLU A 28 -13.15 7.39 1.57
CA GLU A 28 -12.95 8.40 2.62
C GLU A 28 -13.32 9.79 2.09
N GLU A 29 -13.95 10.62 2.91
CA GLU A 29 -14.29 12.01 2.55
C GLU A 29 -13.05 12.83 2.15
N THR A 30 -11.90 12.53 2.77
CA THR A 30 -10.62 13.20 2.51
C THR A 30 -9.90 12.70 1.25
N ARG A 31 -10.33 11.57 0.67
CA ARG A 31 -9.72 10.95 -0.51
C ARG A 31 -10.77 10.58 -1.56
N PRO A 32 -11.50 11.58 -2.10
CA PRO A 32 -12.54 11.32 -3.09
C PRO A 32 -11.93 10.67 -4.34
N GLY A 33 -12.55 9.57 -4.79
CA GLY A 33 -12.09 8.81 -5.95
C GLY A 33 -11.17 7.61 -5.64
N GLU A 34 -10.72 7.48 -4.40
CA GLU A 34 -10.03 6.26 -3.93
C GLU A 34 -11.05 5.28 -3.35
N TYR A 35 -11.30 4.19 -4.06
CA TYR A 35 -12.28 3.16 -3.69
C TYR A 35 -11.59 1.97 -3.03
N MET A 36 -11.91 1.69 -1.77
CA MET A 36 -11.41 0.52 -1.04
C MET A 36 -12.43 -0.62 -1.11
N PRO A 37 -12.10 -1.75 -1.75
CA PRO A 37 -13.02 -2.88 -1.85
C PRO A 37 -13.30 -3.51 -0.48
N ILE A 38 -14.54 -3.93 -0.28
CA ILE A 38 -15.00 -4.61 0.93
C ILE A 38 -15.15 -6.10 0.62
N TYR A 39 -14.30 -6.92 1.24
CA TYR A 39 -14.38 -8.38 1.19
C TYR A 39 -14.93 -8.90 2.51
N GLU A 40 -15.68 -9.99 2.49
CA GLU A 40 -16.11 -10.67 3.72
C GLU A 40 -16.13 -12.17 3.48
N ASP A 41 -15.56 -12.91 4.43
CA ASP A 41 -15.55 -14.36 4.47
C ASP A 41 -16.03 -14.87 5.85
N GLU A 42 -15.82 -16.16 6.14
CA GLU A 42 -16.23 -16.76 7.42
C GLU A 42 -15.46 -16.22 8.64
N TYR A 43 -14.31 -15.58 8.42
CA TYR A 43 -13.43 -15.03 9.46
C TYR A 43 -13.65 -13.54 9.72
N GLY A 44 -14.33 -12.81 8.82
CA GLY A 44 -14.73 -11.43 9.04
C GLY A 44 -14.79 -10.56 7.79
N THR A 45 -14.94 -9.26 8.00
CA THR A 45 -14.98 -8.24 6.94
C THR A 45 -13.61 -7.55 6.84
N TYR A 46 -13.07 -7.50 5.63
CA TYR A 46 -11.80 -6.88 5.29
C TYR A 46 -12.03 -5.67 4.40
N ILE A 47 -11.51 -4.53 4.85
CA ILE A 47 -11.44 -3.29 4.07
C ILE A 47 -9.96 -3.11 3.76
N TYR A 48 -9.54 -3.53 2.57
CA TYR A 48 -8.14 -3.37 2.19
C TYR A 48 -7.89 -1.91 1.84
N GLY A 49 -7.00 -1.26 2.60
CA GLY A 49 -6.36 -0.03 2.16
C GLY A 49 -5.59 -0.34 0.88
N ALA A 50 -6.00 0.25 -0.23
CA ALA A 50 -5.58 -0.15 -1.58
C ALA A 50 -4.16 0.34 -1.94
N ARG A 51 -3.22 0.36 -0.99
CA ARG A 51 -1.89 0.94 -1.21
C ARG A 51 -0.79 0.09 -0.57
N ASP A 52 0.25 -0.16 -1.35
CA ASP A 52 1.44 -0.85 -0.86
C ASP A 52 2.41 0.18 -0.23
N LEU A 53 3.04 -0.17 0.89
CA LEU A 53 4.06 0.67 1.49
C LEU A 53 5.36 0.60 0.68
N CYS A 54 5.90 1.74 0.24
CA CYS A 54 7.19 1.78 -0.46
C CYS A 54 8.13 2.81 0.15
N ALA A 55 9.32 2.36 0.54
CA ALA A 55 10.35 3.19 1.15
C ALA A 55 11.55 3.44 0.22
N ILE A 56 11.49 3.05 -1.06
CA ILE A 56 12.64 3.11 -1.98
C ILE A 56 13.20 4.54 -2.14
N GLU A 57 12.33 5.54 -2.19
CA GLU A 57 12.70 6.96 -2.27
C GLU A 57 13.36 7.49 -0.99
N SER A 58 13.05 6.87 0.15
CA SER A 58 13.59 7.25 1.46
C SER A 58 14.71 6.33 1.93
N LEU A 59 15.12 5.35 1.11
CA LEU A 59 16.03 4.28 1.52
C LEU A 59 17.40 4.83 1.96
N GLU A 60 17.97 5.78 1.23
CA GLU A 60 19.24 6.42 1.60
C GLU A 60 19.19 7.05 3.00
N LYS A 61 18.10 7.76 3.30
CA LYS A 61 17.89 8.39 4.61
C LYS A 61 17.78 7.32 5.70
N LEU A 62 17.08 6.22 5.43
CA LEU A 62 16.95 5.11 6.37
C LEU A 62 18.30 4.45 6.66
N LEU A 63 19.10 4.20 5.61
CA LEU A 63 20.44 3.63 5.74
C LEU A 63 21.38 4.56 6.52
N ALA A 64 21.29 5.87 6.29
CA ALA A 64 22.09 6.87 7.00
C ALA A 64 21.83 6.95 8.51
N LEU A 65 20.71 6.40 9.00
CA LEU A 65 20.42 6.30 10.44
C LEU A 65 21.25 5.20 11.13
N GLY A 66 22.01 4.40 10.39
CA GLY A 66 22.80 3.30 10.94
C GLY A 66 21.97 2.08 11.32
N ILE A 67 20.92 1.77 10.56
CA ILE A 67 20.10 0.57 10.75
C ILE A 67 20.90 -0.70 10.41
N ASP A 68 20.82 -1.71 11.29
CA ASP A 68 21.56 -2.97 11.09
C ASP A 68 20.87 -3.95 10.13
N SER A 69 19.54 -3.85 10.00
CA SER A 69 18.76 -4.78 9.19
C SER A 69 17.48 -4.15 8.64
N ILE A 70 17.13 -4.51 7.40
CA ILE A 70 15.87 -4.18 6.74
C ILE A 70 15.13 -5.50 6.45
N ARG A 71 13.82 -5.52 6.71
CA ARG A 71 12.94 -6.63 6.34
C ARG A 71 11.98 -6.18 5.24
N ILE A 72 11.86 -7.00 4.20
CA ILE A 72 10.91 -6.83 3.10
C ILE A 72 9.96 -8.02 3.13
N GLU A 73 8.65 -7.76 3.15
CA GLU A 73 7.60 -8.78 3.19
C GLU A 73 6.63 -8.58 2.04
N GLY A 74 6.34 -9.64 1.29
CA GLY A 74 5.38 -9.62 0.17
C GLY A 74 3.93 -9.91 0.57
N GLY A 75 3.65 -10.28 1.83
CA GLY A 75 2.31 -10.63 2.29
C GLY A 75 1.64 -11.69 1.42
N MET A 76 0.59 -11.29 0.69
CA MET A 76 -0.18 -12.15 -0.23
C MET A 76 0.29 -12.08 -1.71
N LYS A 77 1.38 -11.37 -2.02
CA LYS A 77 1.91 -11.21 -3.38
C LYS A 77 2.65 -12.47 -3.84
N ASP A 78 2.77 -12.65 -5.15
CA ASP A 78 3.44 -13.81 -5.74
C ASP A 78 4.98 -13.71 -5.69
N THR A 79 5.65 -14.79 -6.11
CA THR A 79 7.11 -14.85 -6.14
C THR A 79 7.72 -13.84 -7.12
N GLN A 80 7.04 -13.52 -8.23
CA GLN A 80 7.57 -12.62 -9.25
C GLN A 80 7.62 -11.17 -8.75
N TYR A 81 6.58 -10.75 -8.01
CA TYR A 81 6.55 -9.51 -7.27
C TYR A 81 7.75 -9.45 -6.30
N LEU A 82 7.88 -10.45 -5.44
CA LEU A 82 8.91 -10.45 -4.41
C LEU A 82 10.32 -10.45 -5.00
N ASP A 83 10.57 -11.22 -6.05
CA ASP A 83 11.86 -11.25 -6.75
C ASP A 83 12.27 -9.88 -7.29
N THR A 84 11.32 -9.14 -7.88
CA THR A 84 11.56 -7.80 -8.43
C THR A 84 11.85 -6.80 -7.30
N VAL A 85 11.03 -6.81 -6.24
CA VAL A 85 11.25 -5.95 -5.07
C VAL A 85 12.62 -6.21 -4.46
N LEU A 86 12.98 -7.47 -4.21
CA LEU A 86 14.26 -7.82 -3.59
C LEU A 86 15.45 -7.39 -4.46
N LYS A 87 15.38 -7.57 -5.78
CA LYS A 87 16.44 -7.13 -6.71
C LYS A 87 16.68 -5.63 -6.65
N ILE A 88 15.60 -4.84 -6.68
CA ILE A 88 15.67 -3.38 -6.69
C ILE A 88 16.24 -2.86 -5.35
N TYR A 89 15.72 -3.35 -4.23
CA TYR A 89 16.24 -2.94 -2.92
C TYR A 89 17.69 -3.40 -2.71
N ARG A 90 18.07 -4.60 -3.17
CA ARG A 90 19.46 -5.06 -3.07
C ARG A 90 20.41 -4.22 -3.93
N GLU A 91 20.02 -3.88 -5.17
CA GLU A 91 20.79 -2.96 -6.02
C GLU A 91 21.01 -1.62 -5.31
N ALA A 92 19.96 -1.05 -4.73
CA ALA A 92 20.03 0.23 -4.04
C ALA A 92 20.93 0.17 -2.79
N ILE A 93 20.81 -0.87 -1.96
CA ILE A 93 21.67 -1.05 -0.77
C ILE A 93 23.13 -1.31 -1.19
N ASP A 94 23.37 -2.12 -2.24
CA ASP A 94 24.73 -2.38 -2.75
C ASP A 94 25.44 -1.12 -3.23
N LEU A 95 24.71 -0.21 -3.86
CA LEU A 95 25.25 1.09 -4.28
C LEU A 95 25.55 1.99 -3.08
N TYR A 96 24.70 1.95 -2.05
CA TYR A 96 24.93 2.67 -0.80
C TYR A 96 26.20 2.21 -0.08
N GLU A 97 26.38 0.89 0.07
CA GLU A 97 27.57 0.31 0.72
C GLU A 97 28.89 0.61 -0.01
N LYS A 98 28.83 0.99 -1.30
CA LYS A 98 29.99 1.34 -2.13
C LYS A 98 30.24 2.85 -2.23
N ASP A 99 29.47 3.68 -1.53
CA ASP A 99 29.46 5.13 -1.70
C ASP A 99 29.13 5.58 -3.14
N GLU A 100 28.39 4.76 -3.89
CA GLU A 100 27.96 4.98 -5.28
C GLU A 100 26.45 5.21 -5.39
N TYR A 101 25.77 5.49 -4.28
CA TYR A 101 24.32 5.67 -4.26
C TYR A 101 23.91 6.91 -5.05
N LEU A 102 23.09 6.68 -6.07
CA LEU A 102 22.30 7.70 -6.73
C LEU A 102 20.91 7.12 -6.95
N TYR A 103 19.89 7.80 -6.43
CA TYR A 103 18.51 7.37 -6.65
C TYR A 103 18.20 7.28 -8.15
N LYS A 104 17.51 6.21 -8.53
CA LYS A 104 17.14 5.95 -9.92
C LYS A 104 15.62 5.87 -10.03
N ASP A 105 15.02 6.77 -10.82
CA ASP A 105 13.56 6.79 -11.05
C ASP A 105 13.01 5.44 -11.52
N LYS A 106 13.80 4.72 -12.34
CA LYS A 106 13.48 3.36 -12.81
C LYS A 106 13.12 2.39 -11.68
N TRP A 107 13.66 2.57 -10.46
CA TRP A 107 13.37 1.66 -9.36
C TRP A 107 11.92 1.76 -8.95
N LYS A 108 11.38 2.97 -8.81
CA LYS A 108 9.97 3.18 -8.47
C LYS A 108 9.06 2.75 -9.62
N GLU A 109 9.47 3.03 -10.86
CA GLU A 109 8.72 2.59 -12.05
C GLU A 109 8.63 1.06 -12.13
N GLU A 110 9.76 0.36 -12.01
CA GLU A 110 9.82 -1.11 -12.03
C GLU A 110 9.02 -1.72 -10.87
N LEU A 111 9.12 -1.15 -9.67
CA LEU A 111 8.29 -1.57 -8.54
C LEU A 111 6.80 -1.39 -8.88
N GLN A 112 6.39 -0.27 -9.47
CA GLN A 112 4.97 0.02 -9.73
C GLN A 112 4.38 -0.93 -10.78
N LEU A 113 5.20 -1.46 -11.69
CA LEU A 113 4.77 -2.48 -12.66
C LEU A 113 4.45 -3.84 -12.00
N THR A 114 4.89 -4.07 -10.77
CA THR A 114 4.65 -5.35 -10.07
C THR A 114 3.30 -5.39 -9.35
N THR A 115 2.60 -4.27 -9.24
CA THR A 115 1.36 -4.16 -8.46
C THR A 115 0.36 -3.22 -9.13
N GLU A 116 -0.92 -3.58 -9.08
CA GLU A 116 -2.01 -2.69 -9.51
C GLU A 116 -2.33 -1.62 -8.45
N LEU A 117 -1.82 -1.78 -7.23
CA LEU A 117 -2.02 -0.82 -6.15
C LEU A 117 -0.96 0.29 -6.24
N PRO A 118 -1.34 1.56 -6.08
CA PRO A 118 -0.34 2.63 -5.97
C PRO A 118 0.48 2.45 -4.69
N PHE A 119 1.77 2.80 -4.78
CA PHE A 119 2.60 2.89 -3.59
C PHE A 119 2.35 4.16 -2.79
N VAL A 120 2.47 4.06 -1.47
CA VAL A 120 2.55 5.20 -0.56
C VAL A 120 3.96 5.37 -0.06
N ASN A 121 4.44 6.62 -0.11
CA ASN A 121 5.62 7.04 0.63
C ASN A 121 5.21 7.40 2.06
N TRP A 122 5.37 6.44 2.97
CA TRP A 122 5.01 6.63 4.39
C TRP A 122 5.74 7.78 5.06
N TYR A 123 7.00 7.99 4.69
CA TYR A 123 7.83 9.01 5.34
C TYR A 123 7.22 10.40 5.14
N GLU A 124 6.76 10.70 3.93
CA GLU A 124 6.14 12.00 3.61
C GLU A 124 4.74 12.13 4.20
N GLU A 125 3.88 11.10 4.09
CA GLU A 125 2.51 11.17 4.62
C GLU A 125 2.46 11.28 6.16
N SER A 126 3.43 10.71 6.87
CA SER A 126 3.45 10.70 8.34
C SER A 126 4.13 11.92 8.93
N PHE A 127 5.28 12.36 8.37
CA PHE A 127 5.98 13.52 8.89
C PHE A 127 5.28 14.85 8.56
N GLU A 128 4.63 14.99 7.41
CA GLU A 128 3.90 16.24 7.11
C GLU A 128 2.67 16.45 8.02
N LYS A 129 2.07 15.37 8.51
CA LYS A 129 0.94 15.43 9.44
C LYS A 129 1.39 15.80 10.86
N GLU A 130 2.58 15.37 11.28
CA GLU A 130 3.14 15.74 12.60
C GLU A 130 3.66 17.17 12.65
N VAL A 131 4.15 17.73 11.53
CA VAL A 131 4.65 19.11 11.48
C VAL A 131 3.52 20.15 11.37
N LYS A 132 2.31 19.74 10.97
CA LYS A 132 1.14 20.62 10.80
C LYS A 132 0.14 20.58 11.97
N ASN A 133 0.46 19.89 13.07
CA ASN A 133 -0.34 19.86 14.31
C ASN A 133 0.43 20.42 15.50
#